data_AF-A0A9E2B6D8-F1
#
_entry.id   AF-A0A9E2B6D8-F1
#
_cell.length_a   1.000
_cell.length_b   1.000
_cell.length_c   1.000
_cell.angle_alpha   90.00
_cell.angle_beta   90.00
_cell.angle_gamma   90.00
#
_symmetry.space_group_name_H-M   'P 1'
#
loop_
_entity.id
_entity.type
_entity.pdbx_description
1 polymer ?
#
loop_
_entity_poly.entity_id
_entity_poly.type
_entity_poly.pdbx_seq_one_letter_code
_entity_poly.pdbx_strand_id
1 'polypeptide(L)'
;MNCVSNKMKLTKLFKASLAGVFLLAFGDASARALIGLDYSVMTGNTVQIVFTFDGTAVAPRTFTIDEPARIALDFGETENKLEQRSMQVGIGSMQSIVSAASKNRTRVVLNLSQKADYVTNVSGNQVTLTLAGGDQSLLPASTTQTGDSGSSASITESTPIVSTVAKGVTNVDFKRGPNGEGRVIIDLTATSISTDVWRENNVVYV
;
A
#
# COMPACT_ATOMS: atom_id res chain seq x y z
N MET A 1 46.44 86.66 26.95
CA MET A 1 47.60 85.75 27.04
C MET A 1 47.12 84.38 27.46
N ASN A 2 47.48 83.38 26.66
CA ASN A 2 47.63 81.94 26.97
C ASN A 2 46.35 81.14 27.30
N CYS A 3 46.16 79.89 26.88
CA CYS A 3 46.81 78.97 25.92
C CYS A 3 46.08 77.63 26.12
N VAL A 4 45.53 77.00 25.07
CA VAL A 4 45.54 75.52 24.82
C VAL A 4 44.74 74.63 25.83
N SER A 5 44.03 73.55 25.51
CA SER A 5 44.06 72.58 24.41
C SER A 5 42.73 71.83 24.27
N ASN A 6 42.47 71.51 23.01
CA ASN A 6 41.63 70.46 22.42
C ASN A 6 41.72 69.07 23.11
N LYS A 7 40.63 68.27 23.11
CA LYS A 7 40.59 66.92 22.47
C LYS A 7 39.15 66.47 22.14
N MET A 8 38.85 66.52 20.85
CA MET A 8 37.83 65.72 20.17
C MET A 8 38.20 64.22 20.15
N LYS A 9 37.27 63.33 20.56
CA LYS A 9 37.22 61.90 20.16
C LYS A 9 35.74 61.46 20.17
N LEU A 10 35.07 61.40 19.02
CA LEU A 10 35.01 60.30 18.06
C LEU A 10 34.13 59.12 18.54
N THR A 11 32.91 59.12 18.02
CA THR A 11 31.94 58.02 17.94
C THR A 11 32.57 56.66 17.64
N LYS A 12 32.11 55.62 18.35
CA LYS A 12 32.16 54.23 17.88
C LYS A 12 30.84 53.53 18.17
N LEU A 13 30.03 53.38 17.12
CA LEU A 13 29.07 52.29 16.99
C LEU A 13 29.88 50.99 16.95
N PHE A 14 29.65 50.07 17.89
CA PHE A 14 30.17 48.71 17.78
C PHE A 14 29.02 47.73 17.88
N LYS A 15 28.72 47.11 16.74
CA LYS A 15 27.72 46.08 16.53
C LYS A 15 28.12 44.84 17.33
N ALA A 16 27.32 44.46 18.32
CA ALA A 16 27.44 43.14 18.94
C ALA A 16 26.50 42.18 18.20
N SER A 17 27.08 41.50 17.22
CA SER A 17 26.57 40.29 16.58
C SER A 17 26.54 39.17 17.63
N LEU A 18 25.38 38.60 17.92
CA LEU A 18 25.28 37.32 18.61
C LEU A 18 24.63 36.31 17.67
N ALA A 19 25.47 35.37 17.23
CA ALA A 19 25.19 34.37 16.23
C ALA A 19 24.03 33.46 16.66
N GLY A 20 22.98 33.43 15.84
CA GLY A 20 21.99 32.37 15.90
C GLY A 20 22.63 31.07 15.39
N VAL A 21 22.88 30.12 16.29
CA VAL A 21 23.24 28.75 15.92
C VAL A 21 21.98 28.11 15.35
N PHE A 22 21.84 28.17 14.03
CA PHE A 22 20.83 27.43 13.29
C PHE A 22 21.27 25.96 13.25
N LEU A 23 20.77 25.17 14.21
CA LEU A 23 20.98 23.74 14.26
C LEU A 23 20.21 23.10 13.09
N LEU A 24 20.86 22.94 11.94
CA LEU A 24 20.37 22.12 10.84
C LEU A 24 20.34 20.68 11.33
N ALA A 25 19.16 20.19 11.69
CA ALA A 25 18.91 18.76 11.83
C ALA A 25 19.03 18.14 10.43
N PHE A 26 20.21 17.62 10.11
CA PHE A 26 20.36 16.71 8.98
C PHE A 26 19.60 15.44 9.34
N GLY A 27 18.46 15.20 8.70
CA GLY A 27 17.82 13.90 8.76
C GLY A 27 18.72 12.88 8.05
N ASP A 28 19.13 11.83 8.76
CA ASP A 28 19.84 10.71 8.15
C ASP A 28 18.93 10.05 7.11
N ALA A 29 19.12 10.39 5.84
CA ALA A 29 18.57 9.66 4.72
C ALA A 29 19.34 8.34 4.60
N SER A 30 19.02 7.37 5.46
CA SER A 30 19.55 6.03 5.33
C SER A 30 19.01 5.44 4.03
N ALA A 31 19.91 5.12 3.10
CA ALA A 31 19.56 4.42 1.87
C ALA A 31 18.85 3.10 2.26
N ARG A 32 17.66 2.86 1.71
CA ARG A 32 16.91 1.62 1.89
C ARG A 32 16.64 1.01 0.53
N ALA A 33 16.50 -0.30 0.48
CA ALA A 33 16.08 -1.02 -0.70
C ALA A 33 14.91 -1.94 -0.38
N LEU A 34 13.98 -2.00 -1.31
CA LEU A 34 12.99 -3.07 -1.39
C LEU A 34 13.69 -4.32 -1.90
N ILE A 35 13.79 -5.34 -1.04
CA ILE A 35 14.53 -6.58 -1.29
C ILE A 35 13.64 -7.82 -1.39
N GLY A 36 12.41 -7.75 -0.90
CA GLY A 36 11.45 -8.85 -0.98
C GLY A 36 10.03 -8.36 -1.25
N LEU A 37 9.29 -9.18 -1.99
CA LEU A 37 7.88 -8.95 -2.28
C LEU A 37 7.18 -10.30 -2.38
N ASP A 38 6.36 -10.59 -1.38
CA ASP A 38 5.61 -11.83 -1.27
C ASP A 38 4.10 -11.53 -1.20
N TYR A 39 3.27 -12.52 -1.52
CA TYR A 39 1.84 -12.43 -1.31
C TYR A 39 1.26 -13.74 -0.79
N SER A 40 0.17 -13.65 -0.04
CA SER A 40 -0.60 -14.80 0.41
C SER A 40 -2.10 -14.53 0.29
N VAL A 41 -2.85 -15.61 0.11
CA VAL A 41 -4.32 -15.57 0.01
C VAL A 41 -4.88 -15.99 1.35
N MET A 42 -5.78 -15.15 1.87
CA MET A 42 -6.51 -15.39 3.10
C MET A 42 -7.95 -15.79 2.78
N THR A 43 -8.72 -16.10 3.81
CA THR A 43 -10.15 -16.41 3.67
C THR A 43 -10.91 -15.26 3.01
N GLY A 44 -11.97 -15.60 2.27
CA GLY A 44 -12.81 -14.61 1.57
C GLY A 44 -12.08 -13.84 0.48
N ASN A 45 -11.15 -14.48 -0.26
CA ASN A 45 -10.38 -13.89 -1.36
C ASN A 45 -9.58 -12.62 -1.00
N THR A 46 -9.31 -12.42 0.28
CA THR A 46 -8.45 -11.34 0.77
C THR A 46 -7.02 -11.66 0.39
N VAL A 47 -6.29 -10.69 -0.15
CA VAL A 47 -4.89 -10.87 -0.56
C VAL A 47 -4.01 -10.02 0.35
N GLN A 48 -3.06 -10.65 1.02
CA GLN A 48 -2.02 -9.94 1.77
C GLN A 48 -0.75 -9.88 0.94
N ILE A 49 -0.18 -8.69 0.79
CA ILE A 49 1.10 -8.43 0.14
C ILE A 49 2.07 -7.94 1.21
N VAL A 50 3.28 -8.50 1.21
CA VAL A 50 4.35 -8.16 2.15
C VAL A 50 5.54 -7.60 1.37
N PHE A 51 5.94 -6.38 1.71
CA PHE A 51 7.10 -5.69 1.17
C PHE A 51 8.21 -5.71 2.21
N THR A 52 9.34 -6.32 1.88
CA THR A 52 10.48 -6.49 2.80
C THR A 52 11.63 -5.59 2.39
N PHE A 53 12.17 -4.84 3.35
CA PHE A 53 13.24 -3.88 3.17
C PHE A 53 14.55 -4.33 3.85
N ASP A 54 15.69 -3.87 3.33
CA ASP A 54 17.02 -4.09 3.94
C ASP A 54 17.31 -3.19 5.16
N GLY A 55 16.35 -2.34 5.51
CA GLY A 55 16.39 -1.46 6.67
C GLY A 55 14.99 -1.15 7.19
N THR A 56 14.86 -0.15 8.06
CA THR A 56 13.57 0.22 8.64
C THR A 56 12.60 0.67 7.54
N ALA A 57 11.43 0.04 7.51
CA ALA A 57 10.38 0.36 6.55
C ALA A 57 9.75 1.72 6.87
N VAL A 58 9.30 2.41 5.83
CA VAL A 58 8.51 3.65 5.96
C VAL A 58 7.15 3.46 5.33
N ALA A 59 6.17 4.17 5.89
CA ALA A 59 4.84 4.19 5.31
C ALA A 59 4.89 4.72 3.87
N PRO A 60 4.32 3.99 2.89
CA PRO A 60 4.25 4.47 1.52
C PRO A 60 3.24 5.61 1.40
N ARG A 61 3.44 6.46 0.39
CA ARG A 61 2.35 7.29 -0.11
C ARG A 61 1.46 6.44 -1.01
N THR A 62 0.16 6.40 -0.76
CA THR A 62 -0.77 5.57 -1.54
C THR A 62 -1.65 6.40 -2.46
N PHE A 63 -1.95 5.87 -3.63
CA PHE A 63 -2.85 6.45 -4.61
C PHE A 63 -3.73 5.37 -5.22
N THR A 64 -5.02 5.63 -5.37
CA THR A 64 -5.94 4.72 -6.05
C THR A 64 -6.47 5.37 -7.31
N ILE A 65 -6.50 4.60 -8.40
CA ILE A 65 -7.07 4.98 -9.69
C ILE A 65 -8.20 4.00 -9.95
N ASP A 66 -9.40 4.49 -10.26
CA ASP A 66 -10.56 3.63 -10.45
C ASP A 66 -10.64 3.07 -11.89
N GLU A 67 -10.15 3.80 -12.89
CA GLU A 67 -10.25 3.43 -14.31
C GLU A 67 -8.89 3.57 -15.05
N PRO A 68 -8.20 2.46 -15.37
CA PRO A 68 -8.41 1.11 -14.85
C PRO A 68 -8.06 1.01 -13.35
N ALA A 69 -8.69 0.08 -12.64
CA ALA A 69 -8.54 -0.10 -11.20
C ALA A 69 -7.09 -0.44 -10.79
N ARG A 70 -6.45 0.45 -10.02
CA ARG A 70 -5.05 0.30 -9.58
C ARG A 70 -4.82 0.95 -8.21
N ILE A 71 -3.92 0.35 -7.43
CA ILE A 71 -3.35 0.97 -6.21
C ILE A 71 -1.85 1.15 -6.43
N ALA A 72 -1.35 2.38 -6.29
CA ALA A 72 0.07 2.67 -6.34
C ALA A 72 0.60 3.00 -4.93
N LEU A 73 1.68 2.33 -4.54
CA LEU A 73 2.44 2.56 -3.32
C LEU A 73 3.79 3.17 -3.65
N ASP A 74 4.05 4.35 -3.13
CA ASP A 74 5.26 5.12 -3.35
C ASP A 74 6.14 5.11 -2.11
N PHE A 75 7.23 4.36 -2.15
CA PHE A 75 8.23 4.27 -1.08
C PHE A 75 9.36 5.27 -1.34
N GLY A 76 9.45 6.32 -0.52
CA GLY A 76 10.46 7.36 -0.63
C GLY A 76 11.84 6.93 -0.10
N GLU A 77 12.89 7.45 -0.72
CA GLU A 77 14.29 7.09 -0.46
C GLU A 77 14.54 5.58 -0.55
N THR A 78 13.85 4.91 -1.47
CA THR A 78 13.86 3.44 -1.61
C THR A 78 14.35 3.03 -2.99
N GLU A 79 15.44 2.26 -3.05
CA GLU A 79 15.89 1.52 -4.22
C GLU A 79 15.05 0.26 -4.46
N ASN A 80 15.00 -0.22 -5.71
CA ASN A 80 14.35 -1.49 -6.04
C ASN A 80 15.41 -2.57 -6.35
N LYS A 81 15.61 -3.49 -5.42
CA LYS A 81 16.52 -4.65 -5.53
C LYS A 81 15.76 -5.97 -5.70
N LEU A 82 14.48 -5.93 -6.06
CA LEU A 82 13.72 -7.14 -6.38
C LEU A 82 14.29 -7.81 -7.63
N GLU A 83 14.43 -9.13 -7.58
CA GLU A 83 14.80 -9.96 -8.73
C GLU A 83 13.69 -9.95 -9.80
N GLN A 84 12.43 -10.12 -9.35
CA GLN A 84 11.26 -10.08 -10.20
C GLN A 84 10.48 -8.77 -10.00
N ARG A 85 10.49 -7.93 -11.03
CA ARG A 85 9.83 -6.61 -10.98
C ARG A 85 8.36 -6.63 -11.42
N SER A 86 7.89 -7.73 -11.98
CA SER A 86 6.50 -7.91 -12.42
C SER A 86 6.03 -9.33 -12.10
N MET A 87 4.91 -9.46 -11.42
CA MET A 87 4.32 -10.75 -11.03
C MET A 87 2.84 -10.79 -11.38
N GLN A 88 2.41 -11.88 -12.01
CA GLN A 88 0.98 -12.20 -12.17
C GLN A 88 0.48 -12.83 -10.86
N VAL A 89 -0.68 -12.39 -10.38
CA VAL A 89 -1.32 -12.93 -9.17
C VAL A 89 -2.62 -13.61 -9.55
N GLY A 90 -3.59 -12.86 -10.09
CA GLY A 90 -4.86 -13.41 -10.59
C GLY A 90 -5.79 -13.96 -9.50
N ILE A 91 -5.78 -13.38 -8.29
CA ILE A 91 -6.55 -13.87 -7.14
C ILE A 91 -7.42 -12.76 -6.57
N GLY A 92 -8.71 -13.03 -6.38
CA GLY A 92 -9.67 -12.02 -5.91
C GLY A 92 -9.74 -10.84 -6.87
N SER A 93 -9.57 -9.61 -6.36
CA SER A 93 -9.47 -8.40 -7.18
C SER A 93 -8.05 -8.14 -7.70
N MET A 94 -7.03 -8.87 -7.23
CA MET A 94 -5.62 -8.64 -7.54
C MET A 94 -5.19 -9.32 -8.85
N GLN A 95 -4.83 -8.56 -9.87
CA GLN A 95 -4.38 -9.11 -11.16
C GLN A 95 -2.86 -9.30 -11.22
N SER A 96 -2.10 -8.23 -10.96
CA SER A 96 -0.64 -8.24 -11.07
C SER A 96 0.02 -7.16 -10.23
N ILE A 97 1.29 -7.37 -9.90
CA ILE A 97 2.12 -6.43 -9.14
C ILE A 97 3.29 -6.02 -10.02
N VAL A 98 3.51 -4.71 -10.17
CA VAL A 98 4.61 -4.16 -10.96
C VAL A 98 5.39 -3.15 -10.11
N SER A 99 6.71 -3.25 -10.09
CA SER A 99 7.58 -2.34 -9.36
C SER A 99 8.52 -1.60 -10.30
N ALA A 100 8.68 -0.30 -10.07
CA ALA A 100 9.58 0.56 -10.83
C ALA A 100 10.33 1.49 -9.88
N ALA A 101 11.64 1.65 -10.11
CA ALA A 101 12.47 2.59 -9.36
C ALA A 101 12.77 3.85 -10.18
N SER A 102 12.87 4.95 -9.46
CA SER A 102 13.39 6.25 -9.91
C SER A 102 14.42 6.73 -8.89
N LYS A 103 15.15 7.83 -9.18
CA LYS A 103 16.29 8.29 -8.36
C LYS A 103 16.06 8.32 -6.84
N ASN A 104 14.87 8.67 -6.37
CA ASN A 104 14.56 8.80 -4.94
C ASN A 104 13.35 7.99 -4.47
N ARG A 105 12.81 7.09 -5.31
CA ARG A 105 11.53 6.44 -5.01
C ARG A 105 11.33 5.16 -5.78
N THR A 106 10.82 4.15 -5.08
CA THR A 106 10.25 2.95 -5.67
C THR A 106 8.74 3.03 -5.65
N ARG A 107 8.12 2.93 -6.83
CA ARG A 107 6.67 2.82 -6.99
C ARG A 107 6.32 1.36 -7.24
N VAL A 108 5.46 0.81 -6.40
CA VAL A 108 4.80 -0.48 -6.63
C VAL A 108 3.37 -0.21 -7.05
N VAL A 109 2.92 -0.83 -8.14
CA VAL A 109 1.56 -0.73 -8.67
C VAL A 109 0.91 -2.09 -8.59
N LEU A 110 -0.22 -2.13 -7.89
CA LEU A 110 -1.15 -3.25 -7.84
C LEU A 110 -2.21 -3.02 -8.90
N ASN A 111 -2.21 -3.83 -9.96
CA ASN A 111 -3.27 -3.82 -10.96
C ASN A 111 -4.42 -4.69 -10.47
N LEU A 112 -5.64 -4.16 -10.56
CA LEU A 112 -6.83 -4.80 -10.04
C LEU A 112 -7.86 -5.03 -11.14
N SER A 113 -8.72 -6.04 -10.95
CA SER A 113 -9.88 -6.27 -11.83
C SER A 113 -11.05 -5.35 -11.53
N GLN A 114 -11.13 -4.86 -10.29
CA GLN A 114 -12.10 -3.89 -9.82
C GLN A 114 -11.54 -3.16 -8.60
N LYS A 115 -12.18 -2.05 -8.22
CA LYS A 115 -11.87 -1.35 -6.98
C LYS A 115 -12.02 -2.30 -5.78
N ALA A 116 -11.10 -2.19 -4.83
CA ALA A 116 -11.16 -2.96 -3.59
C ALA A 116 -10.61 -2.11 -2.43
N ASP A 117 -11.21 -2.29 -1.25
CA ASP A 117 -10.72 -1.70 0.00
C ASP A 117 -9.38 -2.33 0.37
N TYR A 118 -8.52 -1.53 1.01
CA TYR A 118 -7.22 -2.01 1.46
C TYR A 118 -6.78 -1.31 2.74
N VAL A 119 -5.92 -1.99 3.50
CA VAL A 119 -5.24 -1.43 4.67
C VAL A 119 -3.74 -1.68 4.55
N THR A 120 -2.94 -0.71 5.01
CA THR A 120 -1.48 -0.84 5.07
C THR A 120 -0.99 -0.78 6.50
N ASN A 121 -0.04 -1.64 6.86
CA ASN A 121 0.63 -1.63 8.16
C ASN A 121 2.14 -1.62 7.97
N VAL A 122 2.86 -0.91 8.84
CA VAL A 122 4.33 -0.89 8.86
C VAL A 122 4.79 -1.54 10.16
N SER A 123 5.67 -2.53 10.07
CA SER A 123 6.23 -3.23 11.21
C SER A 123 7.69 -3.57 10.95
N GLY A 124 8.61 -2.96 11.70
CA GLY A 124 10.04 -3.16 11.56
C GLY A 124 10.55 -2.83 10.15
N ASN A 125 11.05 -3.84 9.44
CA ASN A 125 11.53 -3.73 8.06
C ASN A 125 10.49 -4.17 7.02
N GLN A 126 9.21 -4.28 7.39
CA GLN A 126 8.15 -4.71 6.50
C GLN A 126 7.02 -3.69 6.40
N VAL A 127 6.45 -3.60 5.20
CA VAL A 127 5.12 -3.01 4.98
C VAL A 127 4.20 -4.12 4.49
N THR A 128 3.06 -4.28 5.13
CA THR A 128 2.02 -5.22 4.74
C THR A 128 0.84 -4.43 4.15
N LEU A 129 0.36 -4.81 2.97
CA LEU A 129 -0.92 -4.36 2.43
C LEU A 129 -1.90 -5.54 2.43
N THR A 130 -3.06 -5.38 3.06
CA THR A 130 -4.15 -6.34 2.98
C THR A 130 -5.23 -5.74 2.08
N LEU A 131 -5.52 -6.42 0.97
CA LEU A 131 -6.53 -6.08 -0.01
C LEU A 131 -7.76 -6.94 0.20
N ALA A 132 -8.92 -6.32 0.29
CA ALA A 132 -10.18 -7.02 0.51
C ALA A 132 -10.53 -7.90 -0.69
N GLY A 133 -11.08 -9.08 -0.41
CA GLY A 133 -11.74 -9.88 -1.43
C GLY A 133 -13.19 -9.45 -1.62
N GLY A 134 -13.60 -9.11 -2.85
CA GLY A 134 -14.98 -8.77 -3.19
C GLY A 134 -15.51 -7.50 -2.51
N ASP A 135 -16.82 -7.45 -2.26
CA ASP A 135 -17.53 -6.35 -1.57
C ASP A 135 -17.32 -6.36 -0.03
N GLN A 136 -16.28 -7.04 0.46
CA GLN A 136 -15.95 -7.04 1.87
C GLN A 136 -15.26 -5.71 2.21
N SER A 137 -15.85 -4.93 3.11
CA SER A 137 -15.16 -3.73 3.60
C SER A 137 -14.14 -4.11 4.66
N LEU A 138 -12.87 -3.79 4.39
CA LEU A 138 -11.84 -3.82 5.42
C LEU A 138 -11.96 -2.52 6.20
N LEU A 139 -12.50 -2.59 7.42
CA LEU A 139 -12.50 -1.45 8.32
C LEU A 139 -11.04 -1.01 8.54
N PRO A 140 -10.68 0.25 8.23
CA PRO A 140 -9.34 0.74 8.52
C PRO A 140 -9.12 0.77 10.03
N ALA A 141 -7.99 0.24 10.49
CA ALA A 141 -7.46 0.61 11.79
C ALA A 141 -7.12 2.11 11.73
N SER A 142 -7.97 2.90 12.38
CA SER A 142 -7.97 4.35 12.42
C SER A 142 -6.58 4.94 12.69
N THR A 143 -6.20 5.91 11.86
CA THR A 143 -5.29 6.98 12.30
C THR A 143 -6.02 7.78 13.38
N THR A 144 -5.40 7.90 14.56
CA THR A 144 -5.87 8.76 15.65
C THR A 144 -5.96 10.20 15.17
N GLN A 145 -7.17 10.74 15.12
CA GLN A 145 -7.43 12.18 15.27
C GLN A 145 -8.68 12.35 16.12
N THR A 146 -8.44 12.83 17.33
CA THR A 146 -9.38 13.37 18.31
C THR A 146 -10.04 14.64 17.79
N GLY A 147 -11.37 14.77 17.92
CA GLY A 147 -12.03 16.07 17.83
C GLY A 147 -13.53 16.05 17.57
N ASP A 148 -14.29 15.90 18.65
CA ASP A 148 -15.62 16.49 18.92
C ASP A 148 -16.91 15.93 18.27
N SER A 149 -17.99 16.05 19.04
CA SER A 149 -19.25 15.29 19.05
C SER A 149 -20.36 15.97 18.24
N GLY A 150 -21.31 15.17 17.71
CA GLY A 150 -22.57 15.73 17.18
C GLY A 150 -23.57 14.75 16.57
N SER A 151 -24.51 14.27 17.39
CA SER A 151 -25.94 13.95 17.14
C SER A 151 -26.48 13.32 15.83
N SER A 152 -27.19 12.20 16.05
CA SER A 152 -28.53 11.78 15.55
C SER A 152 -28.92 11.74 14.06
N ALA A 153 -29.21 10.50 13.63
CA ALA A 153 -30.41 9.99 12.93
C ALA A 153 -30.88 10.61 11.59
N SER A 154 -31.03 9.76 10.56
CA SER A 154 -32.33 9.53 9.88
C SER A 154 -32.30 8.30 8.96
N ILE A 155 -33.47 7.67 8.83
CA ILE A 155 -33.83 6.50 8.01
C ILE A 155 -34.46 7.00 6.70
N THR A 156 -34.50 6.10 5.68
CA THR A 156 -35.31 6.09 4.41
C THR A 156 -34.40 6.36 3.19
N GLU A 157 -34.32 5.52 2.15
CA GLU A 157 -35.40 4.96 1.34
C GLU A 157 -34.91 3.77 0.51
N SER A 158 -35.81 2.82 0.22
CA SER A 158 -35.56 1.60 -0.53
C SER A 158 -35.58 1.84 -2.05
N THR A 159 -34.57 1.32 -2.74
CA THR A 159 -34.65 0.95 -4.17
C THR A 159 -34.34 -0.53 -4.32
N PRO A 160 -35.09 -1.32 -5.11
CA PRO A 160 -34.75 -2.71 -5.34
C PRO A 160 -33.54 -2.77 -6.27
N ILE A 161 -32.35 -2.85 -5.69
CA ILE A 161 -31.15 -3.25 -6.42
C ILE A 161 -31.33 -4.71 -6.82
N VAL A 162 -31.54 -4.94 -8.11
CA VAL A 162 -31.31 -6.25 -8.71
C VAL A 162 -29.83 -6.56 -8.47
N SER A 163 -29.55 -7.35 -7.44
CA SER A 163 -28.23 -7.86 -7.14
C SER A 163 -27.77 -8.70 -8.33
N THR A 164 -27.05 -8.10 -9.26
CA THR A 164 -26.28 -8.84 -10.25
C THR A 164 -25.17 -9.52 -9.48
N VAL A 165 -25.43 -10.76 -9.03
CA VAL A 165 -24.41 -11.60 -8.40
C VAL A 165 -23.22 -11.66 -9.36
N ALA A 166 -22.11 -11.04 -8.96
CA ALA A 166 -20.92 -10.98 -9.79
C ALA A 166 -20.47 -12.40 -10.15
N LYS A 167 -20.21 -12.66 -11.43
CA LYS A 167 -19.76 -13.98 -11.90
C LYS A 167 -18.33 -14.25 -11.42
N GLY A 168 -18.08 -15.37 -10.74
CA GLY A 168 -16.75 -15.72 -10.25
C GLY A 168 -16.72 -17.06 -9.50
N VAL A 169 -15.54 -17.37 -8.95
CA VAL A 169 -15.31 -18.53 -8.06
C VAL A 169 -15.53 -18.09 -6.61
N THR A 170 -16.36 -18.81 -5.87
CA THR A 170 -16.63 -18.56 -4.45
C THR A 170 -15.76 -19.38 -3.51
N ASN A 171 -15.36 -20.57 -3.91
CA ASN A 171 -14.59 -21.47 -3.05
C ASN A 171 -13.82 -22.51 -3.89
N VAL A 172 -12.69 -22.98 -3.34
CA VAL A 172 -11.89 -24.07 -3.89
C VAL A 172 -11.53 -25.02 -2.75
N ASP A 173 -11.94 -26.28 -2.86
CA ASP A 173 -11.68 -27.33 -1.87
C ASP A 173 -10.95 -28.52 -2.53
N PHE A 174 -10.08 -29.17 -1.76
CA PHE A 174 -9.29 -30.31 -2.18
C PHE A 174 -9.66 -31.53 -1.33
N LYS A 175 -10.18 -32.57 -1.97
CA LYS A 175 -10.58 -33.81 -1.30
C LYS A 175 -9.85 -35.00 -1.89
N ARG A 176 -9.57 -35.99 -1.04
CA ARG A 176 -9.14 -37.31 -1.50
C ARG A 176 -10.38 -38.12 -1.87
N GLY A 177 -10.37 -38.72 -3.05
CA GLY A 177 -11.40 -39.62 -3.53
C GLY A 177 -11.26 -41.03 -2.95
N PRO A 178 -12.30 -41.86 -3.09
CA PRO A 178 -12.34 -43.22 -2.54
C PRO A 178 -11.27 -44.15 -3.13
N ASN A 179 -10.71 -43.85 -4.31
CA ASN A 179 -9.65 -44.67 -4.93
C ASN A 179 -8.26 -44.04 -4.77
N GLY A 180 -8.13 -43.04 -3.88
CA GLY A 180 -6.86 -42.34 -3.62
C GLY A 180 -6.55 -41.21 -4.61
N GLU A 181 -7.44 -40.89 -5.53
CA GLU A 181 -7.31 -39.72 -6.42
C GLU A 181 -7.48 -38.39 -5.67
N GLY A 182 -6.91 -37.31 -6.20
CA GLY A 182 -7.21 -35.95 -5.76
C GLY A 182 -8.42 -35.38 -6.51
N ARG A 183 -9.35 -34.75 -5.80
CA ARG A 183 -10.50 -34.04 -6.36
C ARG A 183 -10.39 -32.56 -5.99
N VAL A 184 -10.54 -31.70 -6.98
CA VAL A 184 -10.67 -30.25 -6.79
C VAL A 184 -12.14 -29.89 -6.99
N ILE A 185 -12.74 -29.24 -6.00
CA ILE A 185 -14.13 -28.79 -6.01
C ILE A 185 -14.11 -27.28 -6.07
N ILE A 186 -14.73 -26.70 -7.10
CA ILE A 186 -14.76 -25.26 -7.34
C ILE A 186 -16.21 -24.83 -7.29
N ASP A 187 -16.54 -24.00 -6.32
CA ASP A 187 -17.88 -23.41 -6.21
C ASP A 187 -17.89 -22.09 -7.00
N LEU A 188 -18.96 -21.88 -7.77
CA LEU A 188 -19.11 -20.72 -8.65
C LEU A 188 -20.30 -19.88 -8.18
N THR A 189 -20.24 -18.57 -8.39
CA THR A 189 -21.33 -17.65 -8.00
C THR A 189 -22.58 -17.83 -8.86
N ALA A 190 -22.46 -18.42 -10.06
CA ALA A 190 -23.56 -18.73 -10.94
C ALA A 190 -23.25 -19.92 -11.85
N THR A 191 -24.26 -20.74 -12.15
CA THR A 191 -24.16 -21.86 -13.09
C THR A 191 -23.98 -21.42 -14.56
N SER A 192 -24.19 -20.14 -14.86
CA SER A 192 -24.02 -19.55 -16.19
C SER A 192 -22.57 -19.15 -16.51
N ILE A 193 -21.61 -19.58 -15.70
CA ILE A 193 -20.18 -19.38 -15.91
C ILE A 193 -19.65 -20.58 -16.69
N SER A 194 -19.15 -20.33 -17.90
CA SER A 194 -18.49 -21.35 -18.71
C SER A 194 -17.10 -21.66 -18.13
N THR A 195 -16.79 -22.93 -17.97
CA THR A 195 -15.50 -23.43 -17.47
C THR A 195 -14.74 -24.14 -18.57
N ASP A 196 -13.43 -23.91 -18.67
CA ASP A 196 -12.52 -24.67 -19.53
C ASP A 196 -11.38 -25.24 -18.68
N VAL A 197 -10.89 -26.44 -19.01
CA VAL A 197 -9.87 -27.11 -18.20
C VAL A 197 -8.76 -27.61 -19.11
N TRP A 198 -7.55 -27.12 -18.89
CA TRP A 198 -6.36 -27.61 -19.60
C TRP A 198 -5.19 -27.83 -18.66
N ARG A 199 -4.21 -28.62 -19.12
CA ARG A 199 -3.03 -28.99 -18.34
C ARG A 199 -1.78 -28.57 -19.08
N GLU A 200 -0.88 -27.92 -18.35
CA GLU A 200 0.48 -27.64 -18.80
C GLU A 200 1.46 -28.19 -17.78
N ASN A 201 2.32 -29.12 -18.21
CA ASN A 201 3.25 -29.82 -17.31
C ASN A 201 2.51 -30.44 -16.11
N ASN A 202 2.91 -30.05 -14.90
CA ASN A 202 2.34 -30.48 -13.62
C ASN A 202 1.30 -29.50 -13.05
N VAL A 203 0.85 -28.53 -13.85
CA VAL A 203 -0.11 -27.50 -13.45
C VAL A 203 -1.43 -27.70 -14.22
N VAL A 204 -2.55 -27.59 -13.52
CA VAL A 204 -3.89 -27.63 -14.11
C VAL A 204 -4.47 -26.23 -14.04
N TYR A 205 -4.95 -25.74 -15.18
CA TYR A 205 -5.68 -24.49 -15.32
C TYR A 205 -7.17 -24.80 -15.48
N VAL A 206 -8.00 -24.02 -14.79
CA VAL A 206 -9.46 -24.11 -14.78
C VAL A 206 -10.04 -22.70 -14.89
#